data_AF-F7Q1R5-F1
#
_entry.id   AF-F7Q1R5-F1
#
_cell.length_a   1.000
_cell.length_b   1.000
_cell.length_c   1.000
_cell.angle_alpha   90.00
_cell.angle_beta   90.00
_cell.angle_gamma   90.00
#
_symmetry.space_group_name_H-M   'P 1'
#
loop_
_entity.id
_entity.type
_entity.pdbx_description
1 polymer ?
#
loop_
_entity_poly.entity_id
_entity_poly.type
_entity_poly.pdbx_seq_one_letter_code
_entity_poly.pdbx_strand_id
1 'polypeptide(L)'
;MNLEIIIKNYKEQGIIIKDEIEFKKWLTIKGIKRYSKVIDILQQHTGNITDEHIYDLYRYDIRLRRNIIYYLTMLEVYMRAFINNRYENESLSKSNVELFLRSILETGNDKYLKESINDCMKILKKTKRHETSFFDIIEESTMYLPINLILCLDIRIINTIFDSNYSDYTIIEMNLNAIKELRNKTFHHNILLNTELKECQPKKDLGNSLRENLTNLLYMLPRTYREGFKNAINNCIKDKHKGKLRIPENLRVII
;
A
#
# COMPACT_ATOMS: atom_id res chain seq x y z
N MET A 1 -20.28 -26.49 9.31
CA MET A 1 -19.36 -26.87 8.22
C MET A 1 -18.30 -27.79 8.81
N ASN A 2 -18.17 -29.03 8.30
CA ASN A 2 -17.27 -30.02 8.87
C ASN A 2 -15.84 -29.84 8.30
N LEU A 3 -14.88 -29.47 9.15
CA LEU A 3 -13.48 -29.24 8.75
C LEU A 3 -12.79 -30.51 8.23
N GLU A 4 -13.26 -31.70 8.64
CA GLU A 4 -12.70 -32.97 8.17
C GLU A 4 -13.00 -33.20 6.69
N ILE A 5 -14.20 -32.81 6.24
CA ILE A 5 -14.57 -32.85 4.82
C ILE A 5 -13.65 -31.91 4.02
N ILE A 6 -13.38 -30.71 4.55
CA ILE A 6 -12.50 -29.74 3.88
C ILE A 6 -11.06 -30.25 3.78
N ILE A 7 -10.52 -30.83 4.85
CA ILE A 7 -9.18 -31.43 4.86
C ILE A 7 -9.10 -32.59 3.88
N LYS A 8 -10.12 -33.46 3.86
CA LYS A 8 -10.22 -34.56 2.90
C LYS A 8 -10.18 -34.03 1.46
N ASN A 9 -10.99 -33.02 1.13
CA ASN A 9 -11.01 -32.41 -0.19
C ASN A 9 -9.65 -31.82 -0.60
N TYR A 10 -8.92 -31.19 0.34
CA TYR A 10 -7.58 -30.69 0.07
C TYR A 10 -6.58 -31.82 -0.23
N LYS A 11 -6.66 -32.93 0.49
CA LYS A 11 -5.82 -34.12 0.19
C LYS A 11 -6.14 -34.72 -1.17
N GLU A 12 -7.42 -34.78 -1.55
CA GLU A 12 -7.86 -35.24 -2.88
C GLU A 12 -7.35 -34.32 -4.01
N GLN A 13 -7.10 -33.04 -3.72
CA GLN A 13 -6.45 -32.09 -4.64
C GLN A 13 -4.91 -32.23 -4.66
N GLY A 14 -4.33 -33.25 -4.01
CA GLY A 14 -2.90 -33.52 -3.99
C GLY A 14 -2.12 -32.75 -2.92
N ILE A 15 -2.78 -32.10 -1.96
CA ILE A 15 -2.09 -31.38 -0.87
C ILE A 15 -1.67 -32.35 0.22
N ILE A 16 -0.38 -32.37 0.52
CA ILE A 16 0.21 -33.22 1.56
C ILE A 16 0.09 -32.50 2.91
N ILE A 17 -0.81 -32.98 3.77
CA ILE A 17 -0.99 -32.46 5.13
C ILE A 17 -0.33 -33.44 6.11
N LYS A 18 0.76 -33.01 6.74
CA LYS A 18 1.54 -33.82 7.69
C LYS A 18 0.99 -33.71 9.11
N ASP A 19 0.54 -32.51 9.50
CA ASP A 19 -0.06 -32.24 10.81
C ASP A 19 -1.49 -31.72 10.64
N GLU A 20 -2.46 -32.65 10.66
CA GLU A 20 -3.87 -32.31 10.53
C GLU A 20 -4.41 -31.50 11.70
N ILE A 21 -3.87 -31.67 12.91
CA ILE A 21 -4.32 -30.95 14.11
C ILE A 21 -3.92 -29.48 13.97
N GLU A 22 -2.66 -29.22 13.64
CA GLU A 22 -2.18 -27.85 13.39
C GLU A 22 -2.88 -27.23 12.17
N PHE A 23 -3.10 -28.00 11.10
CA PHE A 23 -3.81 -27.53 9.92
C PHE A 23 -5.26 -27.15 10.21
N LYS A 24 -5.98 -27.98 10.96
CA LYS A 24 -7.35 -27.70 11.42
C LYS A 24 -7.39 -26.45 12.29
N LYS A 25 -6.46 -26.30 13.24
CA LYS A 25 -6.33 -25.09 14.07
C LYS A 25 -6.19 -23.83 13.22
N TRP A 26 -5.30 -23.83 12.25
CA TRP A 26 -5.09 -22.63 11.43
C TRP A 26 -6.22 -22.34 10.45
N LEU A 27 -6.86 -23.37 9.88
CA LEU A 27 -8.10 -23.20 9.10
C LEU A 27 -9.19 -22.48 9.91
N THR A 28 -9.36 -22.85 11.18
CA THR A 28 -10.32 -22.20 12.08
C THR A 28 -9.97 -20.73 12.33
N ILE A 29 -8.70 -20.42 12.62
CA ILE A 29 -8.29 -19.06 12.99
C ILE A 29 -8.23 -18.12 11.77
N LYS A 30 -7.79 -18.62 10.61
CA LYS A 30 -7.49 -17.80 9.42
C LYS A 30 -8.58 -17.81 8.35
N GLY A 31 -9.50 -18.77 8.45
CA GLY A 31 -10.64 -18.92 7.55
C GLY A 31 -10.29 -19.73 6.30
N ILE A 32 -11.23 -20.61 5.93
CA ILE A 32 -11.10 -21.57 4.83
C ILE A 32 -10.89 -20.86 3.49
N LYS A 33 -11.68 -19.82 3.18
CA LYS A 33 -11.55 -19.06 1.92
C LYS A 33 -10.15 -18.46 1.74
N ARG A 34 -9.50 -18.07 2.84
CA ARG A 34 -8.16 -17.49 2.79
C ARG A 34 -7.10 -18.56 2.50
N TYR A 35 -7.27 -19.75 3.08
CA TYR A 35 -6.44 -20.91 2.81
C TYR A 35 -6.58 -21.40 1.37
N SER A 36 -7.82 -21.50 0.86
CA SER A 36 -8.05 -21.83 -0.55
C SER A 36 -7.31 -20.88 -1.49
N LYS A 37 -7.38 -19.56 -1.27
CA LYS A 37 -6.62 -18.59 -2.08
C LYS A 37 -5.10 -18.82 -2.04
N VAL A 38 -4.55 -19.17 -0.89
CA VAL A 38 -3.11 -19.49 -0.76
C VAL A 38 -2.77 -20.75 -1.56
N ILE A 39 -3.62 -21.78 -1.47
CA ILE A 39 -3.48 -23.02 -2.22
C ILE A 39 -3.55 -22.76 -3.72
N ASP A 40 -4.54 -22.00 -4.20
CA ASP A 40 -4.70 -21.66 -5.61
C ASP A 40 -3.44 -20.97 -6.16
N ILE A 41 -2.87 -20.04 -5.40
CA ILE A 41 -1.60 -19.37 -5.74
C ILE A 41 -0.46 -20.38 -5.81
N LEU A 42 -0.37 -21.31 -4.86
CA LEU A 42 0.71 -22.31 -4.87
C LEU A 42 0.57 -23.29 -6.03
N GLN A 43 -0.66 -23.73 -6.36
CA GLN A 43 -0.93 -24.69 -7.45
C GLN A 43 -0.51 -24.14 -8.82
N GLN A 44 -0.57 -22.82 -9.01
CA GLN A 44 -0.09 -22.17 -10.23
C GLN A 44 1.44 -22.22 -10.40
N HIS A 45 2.19 -22.55 -9.34
CA HIS A 45 3.64 -22.35 -9.29
C HIS A 45 4.43 -23.55 -8.78
N THR A 46 3.78 -24.52 -8.14
CA THR A 46 4.41 -25.77 -7.68
C THR A 46 3.38 -26.91 -7.69
N GLY A 47 3.81 -28.10 -8.13
CA GLY A 47 2.96 -29.29 -8.17
C GLY A 47 2.90 -30.06 -6.85
N ASN A 48 3.93 -29.97 -6.00
CA ASN A 48 4.01 -30.70 -4.73
C ASN A 48 3.79 -29.76 -3.56
N ILE A 49 2.53 -29.53 -3.21
CA ILE A 49 2.14 -28.62 -2.12
C ILE A 49 2.03 -29.39 -0.82
N THR A 50 2.61 -28.81 0.24
CA THR A 50 2.46 -29.30 1.61
C THR A 50 1.82 -28.23 2.48
N ASP A 51 1.27 -28.62 3.62
CA ASP A 51 0.87 -27.69 4.69
C ASP A 51 1.97 -26.68 5.07
N GLU A 52 3.23 -27.10 5.11
CA GLU A 52 4.38 -26.21 5.33
C GLU A 52 4.50 -25.11 4.27
N HIS A 53 4.28 -25.42 2.98
CA HIS A 53 4.29 -24.40 1.92
C HIS A 53 3.18 -23.36 2.10
N ILE A 54 1.99 -23.82 2.51
CA ILE A 54 0.83 -22.97 2.79
C ILE A 54 1.15 -22.03 3.96
N TYR A 55 1.74 -22.56 5.05
CA TYR A 55 2.15 -21.75 6.19
C TYR A 55 3.25 -20.76 5.83
N ASP A 56 4.24 -21.16 5.05
CA ASP A 56 5.35 -20.30 4.65
C ASP A 56 4.87 -19.16 3.77
N LEU A 57 4.01 -19.42 2.77
CA LEU A 57 3.44 -18.35 1.93
C LEU A 57 2.61 -17.37 2.77
N TYR A 58 1.81 -17.90 3.69
CA TYR A 58 1.01 -17.07 4.58
C TYR A 58 1.88 -16.17 5.48
N ARG A 59 2.96 -16.72 6.06
CA ARG A 59 3.94 -15.96 6.86
C ARG A 59 4.64 -14.91 6.00
N TYR A 60 5.07 -15.28 4.81
CA TYR A 60 5.73 -14.39 3.86
C TYR A 60 4.84 -13.18 3.52
N ASP A 61 3.58 -13.42 3.18
CA ASP A 61 2.58 -12.39 2.89
C ASP A 61 2.26 -11.50 4.10
N ILE A 62 2.19 -12.05 5.33
CA ILE A 62 2.10 -11.23 6.56
C ILE A 62 3.29 -10.30 6.70
N ARG A 63 4.51 -10.81 6.47
CA ARG A 63 5.74 -10.04 6.63
C ARG A 63 5.83 -8.93 5.61
N LEU A 64 5.50 -9.23 4.35
CA LEU A 64 5.37 -8.22 3.30
C LEU A 64 4.41 -7.12 3.76
N ARG A 65 3.17 -7.47 4.13
CA ARG A 65 2.20 -6.47 4.59
C ARG A 65 2.69 -5.62 5.76
N ARG A 66 3.32 -6.23 6.78
CA ARG A 66 3.83 -5.49 7.94
C ARG A 66 4.87 -4.45 7.53
N ASN A 67 5.83 -4.83 6.69
CA ASN A 67 6.83 -3.91 6.17
C ASN A 67 6.18 -2.83 5.30
N ILE A 68 5.28 -3.20 4.39
CA ILE A 68 4.56 -2.25 3.52
C ILE A 68 3.76 -1.24 4.35
N ILE A 69 3.02 -1.69 5.37
CA ILE A 69 2.29 -0.80 6.30
C ILE A 69 3.24 0.19 6.95
N TYR A 70 4.35 -0.27 7.51
CA TYR A 70 5.33 0.60 8.16
C TYR A 70 5.80 1.71 7.22
N TYR A 71 6.22 1.37 6.00
CA TYR A 71 6.73 2.36 5.06
C TYR A 71 5.64 3.24 4.44
N LEU A 72 4.43 2.73 4.25
CA LEU A 72 3.27 3.57 3.89
C LEU A 72 2.96 4.59 4.98
N THR A 73 2.97 4.18 6.26
CA THR A 73 2.80 5.09 7.39
C THR A 73 3.92 6.12 7.43
N MET A 74 5.17 5.73 7.18
CA MET A 74 6.29 6.67 7.08
C MET A 74 6.10 7.69 5.95
N LEU A 75 5.66 7.25 4.77
CA LEU A 75 5.34 8.13 3.65
C LEU A 75 4.21 9.11 4.01
N GLU A 76 3.17 8.61 4.68
CA GLU A 76 2.05 9.44 5.15
C GLU A 76 2.52 10.53 6.10
N VAL A 77 3.31 10.18 7.13
CA VAL A 77 3.89 11.13 8.09
C VAL A 77 4.78 12.14 7.39
N TYR A 78 5.61 11.70 6.43
CA TYR A 78 6.46 12.59 5.66
C TYR A 78 5.66 13.62 4.86
N MET A 79 4.61 13.20 4.16
CA MET A 79 3.73 14.09 3.41
C MET A 79 3.03 15.10 4.34
N ARG A 80 2.54 14.65 5.51
CA ARG A 80 1.94 15.53 6.52
C ARG A 80 2.92 16.59 7.01
N ALA A 81 4.11 16.16 7.42
CA ALA A 81 5.15 17.06 7.91
C ALA A 81 5.53 18.11 6.86
N PHE A 82 5.66 17.72 5.60
CA PHE A 82 5.92 18.66 4.51
C PHE A 82 4.81 19.72 4.40
N ILE A 83 3.55 19.29 4.37
CA ILE A 83 2.41 20.20 4.25
C ILE A 83 2.35 21.13 5.48
N ASN A 84 2.45 20.58 6.69
CA ASN A 84 2.43 21.36 7.93
C ASN A 84 3.53 22.42 7.96
N ASN A 85 4.78 22.06 7.63
CA ASN A 85 5.90 23.00 7.61
C ASN A 85 5.73 24.08 6.53
N ARG A 86 5.19 23.70 5.36
CA ARG A 86 4.97 24.64 4.26
C ARG A 86 3.95 25.73 4.64
N TYR A 87 2.95 25.37 5.42
CA TYR A 87 1.81 26.21 5.75
C TYR A 87 1.81 26.67 7.23
N GLU A 88 2.90 26.44 7.97
CA GLU A 88 3.02 26.72 9.41
C GLU A 88 2.70 28.18 9.77
N ASN A 89 3.20 29.11 8.95
CA ASN A 89 3.04 30.55 9.18
C ASN A 89 1.75 31.12 8.59
N GLU A 90 1.03 30.35 7.79
CA GLU A 90 -0.26 30.77 7.29
C GLU A 90 -1.28 30.52 8.40
N SER A 91 -1.99 31.57 8.85
CA SER A 91 -3.10 31.43 9.81
C SER A 91 -4.29 30.74 9.12
N LEU A 92 -4.12 29.48 8.73
CA LEU A 92 -5.07 28.72 7.95
C LEU A 92 -6.13 28.15 8.89
N SER A 93 -7.18 28.94 9.10
CA SER A 93 -8.47 28.37 9.45
C SER A 93 -8.96 27.47 8.31
N LYS A 94 -9.87 26.54 8.60
CA LYS A 94 -10.56 25.73 7.58
C LYS A 94 -11.06 26.56 6.39
N SER A 95 -11.60 27.75 6.65
CA SER A 95 -12.09 28.68 5.63
C SER A 95 -10.98 29.19 4.70
N ASN A 96 -9.77 29.41 5.21
CA ASN A 96 -8.65 29.89 4.41
C ASN A 96 -8.10 28.79 3.50
N VAL A 97 -8.12 27.53 3.94
CA VAL A 97 -7.78 26.37 3.10
C VAL A 97 -8.80 26.19 1.98
N GLU A 98 -10.10 26.31 2.30
CA GLU A 98 -11.15 26.26 1.29
C GLU A 98 -11.01 27.39 0.26
N LEU A 99 -10.68 28.61 0.70
CA LEU A 99 -10.42 29.74 -0.20
C LEU A 99 -9.17 29.52 -1.07
N PHE A 100 -8.08 29.00 -0.49
CA PHE A 100 -6.87 28.63 -1.23
C PHE A 100 -7.17 27.58 -2.30
N LEU A 101 -7.85 26.50 -1.94
CA LEU A 101 -8.26 25.44 -2.87
C LEU A 101 -9.18 25.97 -3.98
N ARG A 102 -10.11 26.87 -3.66
CA ARG A 102 -10.97 27.54 -4.64
C ARG A 102 -10.18 28.44 -5.60
N SER A 103 -9.20 29.18 -5.09
CA SER A 103 -8.33 30.01 -5.94
C SER A 103 -7.53 29.18 -6.96
N ILE A 104 -7.12 27.96 -6.58
CA ILE A 104 -6.48 27.02 -7.50
C ILE A 104 -7.48 26.49 -8.54
N LEU A 105 -8.73 26.20 -8.15
CA LEU A 105 -9.78 25.79 -9.10
C LEU A 105 -10.10 26.85 -10.15
N GLU A 106 -10.10 28.11 -9.74
CA GLU A 106 -10.41 29.27 -10.61
C GLU A 106 -9.28 29.55 -11.62
N THR A 107 -8.04 29.19 -11.28
CA THR A 107 -6.85 29.41 -12.11
C THR A 107 -6.41 28.18 -12.90
N GLY A 108 -6.78 26.98 -12.47
CA GLY A 108 -6.37 25.71 -13.07
C GLY A 108 -7.35 25.19 -14.12
N ASN A 109 -6.86 24.89 -15.33
CA ASN A 109 -7.61 24.15 -16.36
C ASN A 109 -7.38 22.64 -16.34
N ASP A 110 -6.48 22.15 -15.50
CA ASP A 110 -6.16 20.73 -15.40
C ASP A 110 -7.32 19.97 -14.73
N LYS A 111 -7.87 18.99 -15.47
CA LYS A 111 -8.97 18.13 -15.00
C LYS A 111 -8.61 17.39 -13.71
N TYR A 112 -7.38 16.92 -13.59
CA TYR A 112 -6.90 16.09 -12.48
C TYR A 112 -6.73 16.91 -11.20
N LEU A 113 -6.22 18.12 -11.35
CA LEU A 113 -6.14 19.10 -10.27
C LEU A 113 -7.54 19.42 -9.73
N LYS A 114 -8.53 19.59 -10.62
CA LYS A 114 -9.93 19.83 -10.22
C LYS A 114 -10.51 18.67 -9.41
N GLU A 115 -10.26 17.42 -9.82
CA GLU A 115 -10.71 16.24 -9.07
C GLU A 115 -10.07 16.15 -7.68
N SER A 116 -8.74 16.34 -7.60
CA SER A 116 -8.00 16.34 -6.34
C SER A 116 -8.49 17.42 -5.36
N ILE A 117 -8.74 18.63 -5.86
CA ILE A 117 -9.29 19.72 -5.05
C ILE A 117 -10.71 19.41 -4.58
N ASN A 118 -11.57 18.91 -5.47
CA ASN A 118 -12.94 18.54 -5.10
C ASN A 118 -12.95 17.49 -3.98
N ASP A 119 -12.04 16.53 -4.03
CA ASP A 119 -11.90 15.53 -2.97
C ASP A 119 -11.37 16.13 -1.66
N CYS A 120 -10.41 17.06 -1.72
CA CYS A 120 -10.00 17.83 -0.54
C CYS A 120 -11.21 18.55 0.08
N MET A 121 -11.99 19.28 -0.72
CA MET A 121 -13.18 20.01 -0.27
C MET A 121 -14.23 19.09 0.36
N LYS A 122 -14.46 17.90 -0.20
CA LYS A 122 -15.37 16.89 0.38
C LYS A 122 -14.89 16.41 1.75
N ILE A 123 -13.58 16.19 1.91
CA ILE A 123 -12.98 15.75 3.18
C ILE A 123 -13.10 16.87 4.22
N LEU A 124 -12.75 18.11 3.84
CA LEU A 124 -12.86 19.29 4.71
C LEU A 124 -14.30 19.47 5.20
N LYS A 125 -15.30 19.41 4.33
CA LYS A 125 -16.72 19.54 4.68
C LYS A 125 -17.21 18.51 5.70
N LYS A 126 -16.69 17.27 5.66
CA LYS A 126 -17.05 16.20 6.61
C LYS A 126 -16.44 16.40 8.00
N THR A 127 -15.44 17.25 8.13
CA THR A 127 -14.78 17.53 9.41
C THR A 127 -15.71 18.39 10.27
N LYS A 128 -16.29 17.78 11.32
CA LYS A 128 -17.40 18.32 12.14
C LYS A 128 -17.00 19.42 13.14
N ARG A 129 -15.71 19.68 13.34
CA ARG A 129 -15.23 20.67 14.29
C ARG A 129 -15.12 22.04 13.62
N HIS A 130 -15.70 23.06 14.26
CA HIS A 130 -15.66 24.45 13.80
C HIS A 130 -14.32 25.14 14.12
N GLU A 131 -13.51 24.58 15.03
CA GLU A 131 -12.27 25.17 15.55
C GLU A 131 -11.08 24.19 15.49
N THR A 132 -10.88 23.48 14.37
CA THR A 132 -9.65 22.70 14.16
C THR A 132 -8.68 23.49 13.32
N SER A 133 -7.44 23.60 13.80
CA SER A 133 -6.34 24.15 13.01
C SER A 133 -6.13 23.32 11.72
N PHE A 134 -5.52 23.90 10.70
CA PHE A 134 -5.15 23.13 9.50
C PHE A 134 -4.28 21.92 9.84
N PHE A 135 -3.41 22.07 10.85
CA PHE A 135 -2.63 20.99 11.42
C PHE A 135 -3.53 19.85 11.92
N ASP A 136 -4.53 20.13 12.75
CA ASP A 136 -5.45 19.10 13.27
C ASP A 136 -6.22 18.39 12.15
N ILE A 137 -6.67 19.15 11.14
CA ILE A 137 -7.36 18.61 9.96
C ILE A 137 -6.46 17.64 9.21
N ILE A 138 -5.19 18.02 9.02
CA ILE A 138 -4.22 17.14 8.42
C ILE A 138 -4.06 15.93 9.32
N GLU A 139 -3.60 16.06 10.56
CA GLU A 139 -3.30 14.92 11.46
C GLU A 139 -4.46 13.92 11.61
N GLU A 140 -5.72 14.38 11.68
CA GLU A 140 -6.89 13.50 11.82
C GLU A 140 -7.38 12.89 10.48
N SER A 141 -6.88 13.37 9.34
CA SER A 141 -7.30 12.85 8.03
C SER A 141 -6.68 11.50 7.69
N THR A 142 -7.20 10.84 6.66
CA THR A 142 -6.52 9.66 6.06
C THR A 142 -5.47 10.13 5.05
N MET A 143 -4.52 9.25 4.68
CA MET A 143 -3.52 9.46 3.61
C MET A 143 -4.05 10.12 2.32
N TYR A 144 -5.35 9.98 2.04
CA TYR A 144 -5.99 10.58 0.87
C TYR A 144 -5.88 12.10 0.86
N LEU A 145 -6.07 12.77 2.00
CA LEU A 145 -6.01 14.23 2.06
C LEU A 145 -4.58 14.74 1.82
N PRO A 146 -3.53 14.26 2.51
CA PRO A 146 -2.15 14.65 2.19
C PRO A 146 -1.77 14.41 0.73
N ILE A 147 -2.16 13.27 0.14
CA ILE A 147 -1.87 13.01 -1.28
C ILE A 147 -2.54 14.05 -2.17
N ASN A 148 -3.83 14.33 -1.96
CA ASN A 148 -4.54 15.29 -2.81
C ASN A 148 -4.01 16.72 -2.62
N LEU A 149 -3.61 17.10 -1.40
CA LEU A 149 -2.96 18.39 -1.15
C LEU A 149 -1.60 18.50 -1.86
N ILE A 150 -0.81 17.43 -1.87
CA ILE A 150 0.45 17.38 -2.63
C ILE A 150 0.20 17.51 -4.13
N LEU A 151 -0.84 16.85 -4.66
CA LEU A 151 -1.21 16.97 -6.08
C LEU A 151 -1.67 18.38 -6.46
N CYS A 152 -2.06 19.21 -5.48
CA CYS A 152 -2.35 20.62 -5.71
C CYS A 152 -1.10 21.52 -5.80
N LEU A 153 0.10 21.01 -5.52
CA LEU A 153 1.34 21.78 -5.55
C LEU A 153 1.91 21.87 -6.96
N ASP A 154 2.75 22.89 -7.19
CA ASP A 154 3.56 23.01 -8.40
C ASP A 154 4.47 21.78 -8.57
N ILE A 155 4.58 21.24 -9.79
CA ILE A 155 5.36 20.03 -10.10
C ILE A 155 6.82 20.14 -9.67
N ARG A 156 7.40 21.34 -9.66
CA ARG A 156 8.78 21.60 -9.17
C ARG A 156 8.89 21.35 -7.66
N ILE A 157 7.85 21.72 -6.91
CA ILE A 157 7.76 21.46 -5.47
C ILE A 157 7.60 19.96 -5.24
N ILE A 158 6.69 19.31 -5.97
CA ILE A 158 6.50 17.85 -5.92
C ILE A 158 7.81 17.11 -6.18
N ASN A 159 8.55 17.52 -7.21
CA ASN A 159 9.86 16.96 -7.55
C ASN A 159 10.89 17.12 -6.43
N THR A 160 10.79 18.21 -5.66
CA THR A 160 11.62 18.41 -4.46
C THR A 160 11.21 17.45 -3.34
N ILE A 161 9.91 17.23 -3.12
CA ILE A 161 9.38 16.34 -2.07
C ILE A 161 9.85 14.90 -2.29
N PHE A 162 9.70 14.39 -3.51
CA PHE A 162 9.96 12.98 -3.84
C PHE A 162 11.33 12.75 -4.45
N ASP A 163 12.15 13.79 -4.57
CA ASP A 163 13.46 13.70 -5.21
C ASP A 163 13.34 13.02 -6.60
N SER A 164 12.53 13.63 -7.45
CA SER A 164 12.13 13.12 -8.75
C SER A 164 12.28 14.19 -9.83
N ASN A 165 12.21 13.76 -11.10
CA ASN A 165 12.24 14.65 -12.26
C ASN A 165 11.00 14.41 -13.14
N TYR A 166 9.82 14.42 -12.52
CA TYR A 166 8.56 14.35 -13.27
C TYR A 166 8.42 15.59 -14.15
N SER A 167 8.23 15.36 -15.44
CA SER A 167 7.90 16.40 -16.42
C SER A 167 6.39 16.59 -16.58
N ASP A 168 5.59 15.66 -16.04
CA ASP A 168 4.15 15.56 -16.26
C ASP A 168 3.43 15.21 -14.95
N TYR A 169 2.35 15.94 -14.67
CA TYR A 169 1.44 15.71 -13.54
C TYR A 169 0.75 14.35 -13.60
N THR A 170 0.48 13.82 -14.81
CA THR A 170 -0.21 12.53 -14.97
C THR A 170 0.57 11.37 -14.34
N ILE A 171 1.90 11.41 -14.43
CA ILE A 171 2.77 10.35 -13.91
C ILE A 171 2.79 10.36 -12.37
N ILE A 172 2.94 11.54 -11.76
CA ILE A 172 2.92 11.63 -10.29
C ILE A 172 1.55 11.25 -9.73
N GLU A 173 0.47 11.69 -10.37
CA GLU A 173 -0.87 11.32 -9.95
C GLU A 173 -1.11 9.81 -10.05
N MET A 174 -0.77 9.20 -11.18
CA MET A 174 -0.86 7.75 -11.37
C MET A 174 -0.10 7.02 -10.25
N ASN A 175 1.13 7.45 -9.99
CA ASN A 175 1.96 6.85 -8.94
C ASN A 175 1.36 7.01 -7.54
N LEU A 176 0.88 8.21 -7.16
CA LEU A 176 0.26 8.43 -5.84
C LEU A 176 -1.10 7.72 -5.71
N ASN A 177 -1.86 7.58 -6.80
CA ASN A 177 -3.09 6.80 -6.82
C ASN A 177 -2.82 5.29 -6.69
N ALA A 178 -1.72 4.79 -7.25
CA ALA A 178 -1.27 3.42 -7.04
C ALA A 178 -0.84 3.20 -5.57
N ILE A 179 -0.19 4.18 -4.93
CA ILE A 179 0.10 4.14 -3.48
C ILE A 179 -1.19 4.06 -2.64
N LYS A 180 -2.22 4.85 -2.97
CA LYS A 180 -3.54 4.77 -2.29
C LYS A 180 -4.11 3.35 -2.38
N GLU A 181 -4.06 2.73 -3.56
CA GLU A 181 -4.56 1.37 -3.72
C GLU A 181 -3.73 0.34 -2.97
N LEU A 182 -2.39 0.38 -3.10
CA LEU A 182 -1.50 -0.50 -2.35
C LEU A 182 -1.78 -0.40 -0.85
N ARG A 183 -1.97 0.81 -0.33
CA ARG A 183 -2.37 1.06 1.07
C ARG A 183 -3.68 0.38 1.39
N ASN A 184 -4.74 0.60 0.61
CA ASN A 184 -6.03 -0.05 0.87
C ASN A 184 -5.92 -1.58 0.89
N LYS A 185 -5.33 -2.19 -0.14
CA LYS A 185 -5.22 -3.64 -0.22
C LYS A 185 -4.41 -4.23 0.93
N THR A 186 -3.35 -3.53 1.35
CA THR A 186 -2.50 -3.94 2.47
C THR A 186 -3.23 -3.84 3.80
N PHE A 187 -3.91 -2.72 4.07
CA PHE A 187 -4.63 -2.48 5.33
C PHE A 187 -5.91 -3.30 5.47
N HIS A 188 -6.58 -3.65 4.36
CA HIS A 188 -7.69 -4.62 4.36
C HIS A 188 -7.23 -6.08 4.47
N HIS A 189 -5.95 -6.31 4.75
CA HIS A 189 -5.36 -7.62 4.93
C HIS A 189 -5.58 -8.56 3.73
N ASN A 190 -5.57 -8.05 2.49
CA ASN A 190 -5.62 -8.91 1.30
C ASN A 190 -4.30 -9.68 1.13
N ILE A 191 -4.37 -10.86 0.50
CA ILE A 191 -3.16 -11.60 0.08
C ILE A 191 -2.56 -10.86 -1.11
N LEU A 192 -1.41 -10.21 -0.91
CA LEU A 192 -0.89 -9.25 -1.88
C LEU A 192 -0.34 -9.91 -3.15
N LEU A 193 0.14 -11.15 -3.04
CA LEU A 193 0.83 -11.86 -4.13
C LEU A 193 -0.05 -12.18 -5.35
N ASN A 194 -1.37 -12.08 -5.21
CA ASN A 194 -2.32 -12.27 -6.31
C ASN A 194 -3.42 -11.21 -6.29
N THR A 195 -3.04 -9.98 -5.89
CA THR A 195 -3.94 -8.84 -5.88
C THR A 195 -3.67 -7.99 -7.11
N GLU A 196 -4.70 -7.71 -7.89
CA GLU A 196 -4.68 -6.66 -8.90
C GLU A 196 -4.46 -5.30 -8.22
N LEU A 197 -3.45 -4.57 -8.68
CA LEU A 197 -3.10 -3.24 -8.24
C LEU A 197 -3.20 -2.26 -9.42
N LYS A 198 -3.27 -0.97 -9.10
CA LYS A 198 -3.21 0.08 -10.10
C LYS A 198 -1.88 0.11 -10.84
N GLU A 199 -1.96 0.54 -12.09
CA GLU A 199 -0.81 0.90 -12.88
C GLU A 199 -0.03 2.05 -12.23
N CYS A 200 1.27 1.94 -12.30
CA CYS A 200 2.24 2.94 -11.87
C CYS A 200 3.43 2.93 -12.82
N GLN A 201 4.18 4.02 -12.81
CA GLN A 201 5.40 4.18 -13.57
C GLN A 201 6.53 4.62 -12.64
N PRO A 202 7.09 3.68 -11.84
CA PRO A 202 8.33 3.93 -11.14
C PRO A 202 9.43 4.20 -12.17
N LYS A 203 9.97 5.44 -12.18
CA LYS A 203 10.94 5.91 -13.18
C LYS A 203 10.37 5.95 -14.60
N LYS A 204 10.53 4.88 -15.38
CA LYS A 204 10.18 4.81 -16.82
C LYS A 204 9.33 3.60 -17.20
N ASP A 205 9.31 2.56 -16.37
CA ASP A 205 8.61 1.31 -16.69
C ASP A 205 7.18 1.36 -16.18
N LEU A 206 6.21 1.24 -17.07
CA LEU A 206 4.79 1.14 -16.72
C LEU A 206 4.48 -0.29 -16.28
N GLY A 207 3.79 -0.46 -15.15
CA GLY A 207 3.35 -1.76 -14.70
C GLY A 207 2.41 -1.71 -13.50
N ASN A 208 1.80 -2.84 -13.20
CA ASN A 208 0.76 -2.97 -12.17
C ASN A 208 0.99 -4.16 -11.23
N SER A 209 2.14 -4.86 -11.31
CA SER A 209 2.41 -5.94 -10.36
C SER A 209 2.72 -5.38 -8.98
N LEU A 210 2.72 -6.28 -7.99
CA LEU A 210 3.20 -5.95 -6.65
C LEU A 210 4.63 -5.43 -6.68
N ARG A 211 5.51 -5.96 -7.55
CA ARG A 211 6.89 -5.51 -7.65
C ARG A 211 6.98 -4.05 -8.12
N GLU A 212 6.26 -3.68 -9.17
CA GLU A 212 6.25 -2.29 -9.65
C GLU A 212 5.64 -1.35 -8.61
N ASN A 213 4.55 -1.75 -7.95
CA ASN A 213 3.92 -0.94 -6.89
C ASN A 213 4.82 -0.75 -5.66
N LEU A 214 5.59 -1.77 -5.27
CA LEU A 214 6.60 -1.62 -4.22
C LEU A 214 7.78 -0.77 -4.70
N THR A 215 8.19 -0.89 -5.95
CA THR A 215 9.23 -0.05 -6.54
C THR A 215 8.77 1.41 -6.60
N ASN A 216 7.49 1.66 -6.89
CA ASN A 216 6.88 2.98 -6.82
C ASN A 216 6.93 3.54 -5.40
N LEU A 217 6.52 2.76 -4.39
CA LEU A 217 6.65 3.16 -2.97
C LEU A 217 8.11 3.47 -2.61
N LEU A 218 9.07 2.67 -3.07
CA LEU A 218 10.51 2.91 -2.84
C LEU A 218 10.93 4.30 -3.32
N TYR A 219 10.49 4.73 -4.51
CA TYR A 219 10.87 6.05 -5.03
C TYR A 219 10.06 7.20 -4.41
N MET A 220 8.83 6.94 -3.94
CA MET A 220 8.03 7.93 -3.20
C MET A 220 8.54 8.16 -1.76
N LEU A 221 9.29 7.22 -1.19
CA LEU A 221 9.89 7.41 0.13
C LEU A 221 11.03 8.44 0.10
N PRO A 222 11.24 9.17 1.23
CA PRO A 222 12.45 9.97 1.41
C PRO A 222 13.72 9.14 1.19
N ARG A 223 14.75 9.73 0.57
CA ARG A 223 16.03 9.07 0.25
C ARG A 223 16.59 8.23 1.40
N THR A 224 16.53 8.76 2.62
CA THR A 224 17.07 8.13 3.84
C THR A 224 16.35 6.84 4.24
N TYR A 225 15.11 6.62 3.79
CA TYR A 225 14.32 5.41 4.08
C TYR A 225 14.37 4.36 2.97
N ARG A 226 14.83 4.73 1.76
CA ARG A 226 14.79 3.86 0.57
C ARG A 226 15.54 2.55 0.77
N GLU A 227 16.77 2.62 1.27
CA GLU A 227 17.60 1.43 1.49
C GLU A 227 17.05 0.53 2.60
N GLY A 228 16.52 1.13 3.67
CA GLY A 228 15.83 0.40 4.73
C GLY A 228 14.62 -0.37 4.19
N PHE A 229 13.81 0.26 3.34
CA PHE A 229 12.64 -0.36 2.73
C PHE A 229 13.01 -1.51 1.81
N LYS A 230 13.97 -1.28 0.91
CA LYS A 230 14.49 -2.30 0.00
C LYS A 230 14.96 -3.54 0.77
N ASN A 231 15.76 -3.34 1.81
CA ASN A 231 16.24 -4.43 2.66
C ASN A 231 15.11 -5.13 3.43
N ALA A 232 14.12 -4.39 3.92
CA ALA A 232 12.97 -4.97 4.62
C ALA A 232 12.14 -5.89 3.71
N ILE A 233 11.87 -5.46 2.47
CA ILE A 233 11.14 -6.27 1.49
C ILE A 233 11.96 -7.49 1.08
N ASN A 234 13.22 -7.30 0.66
CA ASN A 234 14.06 -8.39 0.18
C ASN A 234 14.35 -9.45 1.26
N ASN A 235 14.34 -9.07 2.55
CA ASN A 235 14.51 -9.99 3.66
C ASN A 235 13.21 -10.66 4.13
N CYS A 236 12.04 -10.39 3.53
CA CYS A 236 10.78 -11.05 3.89
C CYS A 236 10.83 -12.57 3.74
N ILE A 237 11.72 -13.08 2.88
CA ILE A 237 11.93 -14.52 2.67
C ILE A 237 12.70 -15.21 3.82
N LYS A 238 13.45 -14.47 4.64
CA LYS A 238 14.33 -15.01 5.69
C LYS A 238 13.61 -15.02 7.04
N ASP A 239 13.06 -16.14 7.47
CA ASP A 239 12.46 -16.33 8.80
C ASP A 239 13.54 -16.52 9.87
N LYS A 240 13.50 -15.71 10.93
CA LYS A 240 14.49 -15.75 12.03
C LYS A 240 14.48 -17.08 12.79
N HIS A 241 13.36 -17.80 12.79
CA HIS A 241 13.18 -19.06 13.52
C HIS A 241 13.32 -20.29 12.63
N LYS A 242 13.04 -20.17 11.33
CA LYS A 242 13.04 -21.31 10.38
C LYS A 242 14.07 -21.21 9.24
N GLY A 243 14.89 -20.17 9.19
CA GLY A 243 15.81 -19.94 8.08
C GLY A 243 15.07 -19.40 6.84
N LYS A 244 15.28 -19.95 5.64
CA LYS A 244 14.64 -19.45 4.42
C LYS A 244 13.26 -20.10 4.24
N LEU A 245 12.21 -19.29 4.05
CA LEU A 245 10.85 -19.77 3.75
C LEU A 245 10.81 -20.48 2.39
N ARG A 246 9.99 -21.54 2.29
CA ARG A 246 9.84 -22.36 1.08
C ARG A 246 8.86 -21.71 0.09
N ILE A 247 9.24 -20.54 -0.42
CA ILE A 247 8.45 -19.81 -1.41
C ILE A 247 8.99 -20.08 -2.81
N PRO A 248 8.14 -20.48 -3.79
CA PRO A 248 8.50 -20.57 -5.20
C PRO A 248 9.21 -19.30 -5.68
N GLU A 249 10.25 -19.43 -6.49
CA GLU A 249 11.14 -18.30 -6.81
C GLU A 249 10.41 -17.15 -7.49
N ASN A 250 9.48 -17.48 -8.37
CA ASN A 250 8.64 -16.54 -9.12
C ASN A 250 7.59 -15.82 -8.25
N LEU A 251 7.31 -16.32 -7.03
CA LEU A 251 6.46 -15.64 -6.03
C LEU A 251 7.27 -14.75 -5.07
N ARG A 252 8.60 -14.80 -5.15
CA ARG A 252 9.46 -13.94 -4.34
C ARG A 252 9.46 -12.54 -4.94
N VAL A 253 9.28 -11.55 -4.07
CA VAL A 253 9.27 -10.14 -4.44
C VAL A 253 10.60 -9.57 -4.04
N ILE A 254 11.34 -9.09 -5.04
CA ILE A 254 12.66 -8.48 -4.87
C ILE A 254 12.63 -7.14 -5.59
N ILE A 255 13.02 -6.09 -4.88
CA ILE A 255 13.08 -4.69 -5.35
C ILE A 255 14.45 -4.08 -5.09
#